data_AF-A0A813EER3-F1
#
_entry.id   AF-A0A813EER3-F1
#
_cell.length_a   1.000
_cell.length_b   1.000
_cell.length_c   1.000
_cell.angle_alpha   90.00
_cell.angle_beta   90.00
_cell.angle_gamma   90.00
#
_symmetry.space_group_name_H-M   'P 1'
#
loop_
_entity.id
_entity.type
_entity.pdbx_description
1 polymer ?
#
loop_
_entity_poly.entity_id
_entity_poly.type
_entity_poly.pdbx_seq_one_letter_code
_entity_poly.pdbx_strand_id
1 'polypeptide(L)'
;MPLSTAISSDPSCRDYGVQQRLAAACGSEVTNLMRCCASEGLNFCEILPPLARNSPTDRGVCSQMHFAVVRCVAQTLQAGRGGAYDMCARDFAAVCAETGSEGAVSKRSWSCAWKYFGSPLQLMMVTATALGECRPSGMTFNDNETANEAKFRSMWAGTAL
;
A
#
# COMPACT_ATOMS: atom_id res chain seq x y z
N MET A 1 -6.89 -1.08 -43.40
CA MET A 1 -7.81 -0.84 -42.27
C MET A 1 -6.99 -0.77 -41.00
N PRO A 2 -6.80 0.39 -40.37
CA PRO A 2 -6.10 0.44 -39.08
C PRO A 2 -7.04 -0.11 -38.01
N LEU A 3 -6.60 -1.15 -37.29
CA LEU A 3 -7.22 -1.54 -36.03
C LEU A 3 -7.01 -0.38 -35.05
N SER A 4 -8.04 0.44 -34.86
CA SER A 4 -8.15 1.28 -33.67
C SER A 4 -8.32 0.36 -32.48
N THR A 5 -7.20 -0.01 -31.84
CA THR A 5 -7.20 -0.49 -30.46
C THR A 5 -7.66 0.68 -29.60
N ALA A 6 -8.97 0.81 -29.43
CA ALA A 6 -9.54 1.54 -28.32
C ALA A 6 -9.02 0.86 -27.06
N ILE A 7 -7.98 1.43 -26.46
CA ILE A 7 -7.57 1.12 -25.09
C ILE A 7 -8.79 1.49 -24.26
N SER A 8 -9.63 0.51 -23.96
CA SER A 8 -10.66 0.63 -22.94
C SER A 8 -9.96 1.18 -21.72
N SER A 9 -10.28 2.40 -21.33
CA SER A 9 -9.83 3.00 -20.08
C SER A 9 -10.59 2.31 -18.95
N ASP A 10 -10.34 1.02 -18.80
CA ASP A 10 -10.93 0.21 -17.76
C ASP A 10 -10.41 0.79 -16.44
N PRO A 11 -11.29 1.29 -15.56
CA PRO A 11 -10.87 1.88 -14.29
C PRO A 11 -9.98 0.92 -13.49
N SER A 12 -10.11 -0.39 -13.71
CA SER A 12 -9.26 -1.43 -13.13
C SER A 12 -7.77 -1.30 -13.49
N CYS A 13 -7.41 -1.03 -14.74
CA CYS A 13 -6.00 -0.90 -15.16
C CYS A 13 -5.37 0.39 -14.62
N ARG A 14 -6.13 1.49 -14.59
CA ARG A 14 -5.66 2.76 -14.02
C ARG A 14 -5.44 2.62 -12.52
N ASP A 15 -6.40 2.06 -11.80
CA ASP A 15 -6.30 1.84 -10.36
C ASP A 15 -5.14 0.91 -10.03
N TYR A 16 -4.96 -0.17 -10.79
CA TYR A 16 -3.81 -1.06 -10.61
C TYR A 16 -2.47 -0.33 -10.78
N GLY A 17 -2.34 0.50 -11.81
CA GLY A 17 -1.13 1.31 -12.02
C GLY A 17 -0.87 2.31 -10.89
N VAL A 18 -1.92 2.93 -10.34
CA VAL A 18 -1.80 3.80 -9.16
C VAL A 18 -1.41 3.01 -7.92
N GLN A 19 -2.03 1.84 -7.72
CA GLN A 19 -1.71 0.95 -6.60
C GLN A 19 -0.26 0.49 -6.64
N GLN A 20 0.26 0.06 -7.78
CA GLN A 20 1.65 -0.38 -7.89
C GLN A 20 2.62 0.75 -7.51
N ARG A 21 2.37 1.98 -7.98
CA ARG A 21 3.18 3.14 -7.62
C ARG A 21 3.13 3.44 -6.13
N LEU A 22 1.94 3.41 -5.54
CA LEU A 22 1.75 3.62 -4.11
C LEU A 22 2.41 2.52 -3.28
N ALA A 23 2.28 1.25 -3.67
CA ALA A 23 2.90 0.13 -2.98
C ALA A 23 4.44 0.20 -3.03
N ALA A 24 5.00 0.57 -4.19
CA ALA A 24 6.44 0.74 -4.35
C ALA A 24 6.99 1.91 -3.52
N ALA A 25 6.25 3.02 -3.42
CA ALA A 25 6.71 4.22 -2.71
C ALA A 25 6.44 4.18 -1.20
N CYS A 26 5.29 3.64 -0.79
CA CYS A 26 4.75 3.76 0.57
C CYS A 26 4.58 2.43 1.30
N GLY A 27 5.07 1.32 0.71
CA GLY A 27 4.89 -0.02 1.27
C GLY A 27 5.45 -0.18 2.68
N SER A 28 6.59 0.47 2.97
CA SER A 28 7.21 0.46 4.30
C SER A 28 6.34 1.12 5.37
N GLU A 29 5.78 2.30 5.06
CA GLU A 29 4.94 3.10 5.94
C GLU A 29 3.64 2.35 6.25
N VAL A 30 3.02 1.75 5.22
CA VAL A 30 1.81 0.93 5.38
C VAL A 30 2.12 -0.29 6.24
N THR A 31 3.26 -0.94 6.04
CA THR A 31 3.69 -2.09 6.87
C THR A 31 3.89 -1.70 8.33
N ASN A 32 4.56 -0.58 8.59
CA ASN A 32 4.79 -0.09 9.96
C ASN A 32 3.48 0.25 10.67
N LEU A 33 2.56 0.88 9.95
CA LEU A 33 1.23 1.19 10.47
C LEU A 33 0.43 -0.08 10.78
N MET A 34 0.42 -1.07 9.89
CA MET A 34 -0.26 -2.35 10.13
C MET A 34 0.32 -3.08 11.34
N ARG A 35 1.65 -3.12 11.52
CA ARG A 35 2.28 -3.73 12.70
C ARG A 35 1.84 -3.05 14.00
N CYS A 36 1.78 -1.72 13.99
CA CYS A 36 1.32 -0.96 15.14
C CYS A 36 -0.17 -1.24 15.43
N CYS A 37 -1.04 -1.31 14.42
CA CYS A 37 -2.43 -1.71 14.62
C CYS A 37 -2.55 -3.14 15.16
N ALA A 38 -1.76 -4.08 14.63
CA ALA A 38 -1.77 -5.46 15.08
C ALA A 38 -1.34 -5.61 16.55
N SER A 39 -0.32 -4.87 17.01
CA SER A 39 0.08 -4.87 18.44
C SER A 39 -1.01 -4.36 19.38
N GLU A 40 -1.99 -3.63 18.84
CA GLU A 40 -3.07 -2.99 19.57
C GLU A 40 -4.39 -3.77 19.41
N GLY A 41 -4.35 -4.94 18.75
CA GLY A 41 -5.51 -5.77 18.48
C GLY A 41 -6.51 -5.15 17.49
N LEU A 42 -6.03 -4.25 16.64
CA LEU A 42 -6.83 -3.46 15.71
C LEU A 42 -6.75 -4.04 14.29
N ASN A 43 -7.90 -4.34 13.67
CA ASN A 43 -7.94 -4.77 12.27
C ASN A 43 -7.86 -3.57 11.34
N PHE A 44 -6.70 -3.43 10.69
CA PHE A 44 -6.35 -2.28 9.87
C PHE A 44 -7.34 -1.97 8.74
N CYS A 45 -7.86 -3.01 8.07
CA CYS A 45 -8.81 -2.87 6.96
C CYS A 45 -10.19 -2.36 7.41
N GLU A 46 -10.53 -2.52 8.69
CA GLU A 46 -11.80 -2.07 9.25
C GLU A 46 -11.74 -0.61 9.74
N ILE A 47 -10.53 -0.09 9.97
CA ILE A 47 -10.30 1.21 10.62
C ILE A 47 -10.14 2.36 9.64
N LEU A 48 -9.73 2.07 8.40
CA LEU A 48 -9.30 3.08 7.43
C LEU A 48 -10.24 3.54 6.30
N PRO A 49 -11.38 2.89 5.97
CA PRO A 49 -12.42 3.59 5.22
C PRO A 49 -12.72 4.88 5.98
N PRO A 50 -12.87 6.03 5.28
CA PRO A 50 -12.67 7.35 5.86
C PRO A 50 -13.37 7.42 7.20
N LEU A 51 -12.57 7.43 8.29
CA LEU A 51 -12.97 7.48 9.71
C LEU A 51 -14.44 7.86 9.76
N ALA A 52 -15.32 6.85 9.76
CA ALA A 52 -16.75 7.08 9.62
C ALA A 52 -17.06 8.22 10.58
N ARG A 53 -17.66 9.30 10.07
CA ARG A 53 -17.64 10.68 10.62
C ARG A 53 -17.91 10.83 12.13
N ASN A 54 -18.28 9.75 12.81
CA ASN A 54 -18.71 9.65 14.20
C ASN A 54 -18.02 8.52 14.99
N SER A 55 -16.89 7.94 14.57
CA SER A 55 -16.19 6.96 15.44
C SER A 55 -15.62 7.68 16.67
N PRO A 56 -16.10 7.40 17.90
CA PRO A 56 -15.64 8.07 19.12
C PRO A 56 -14.28 7.55 19.59
N THR A 57 -13.64 6.66 18.83
CA THR A 57 -12.29 6.19 19.14
C THR A 57 -11.28 7.08 18.45
N ASP A 58 -11.06 8.23 19.09
CA ASP A 58 -9.87 9.05 18.97
C ASP A 58 -8.67 8.27 19.55
N ARG A 59 -8.39 7.09 18.99
CA ARG A 59 -7.22 6.31 19.38
C ARG A 59 -6.08 6.85 18.55
N GLY A 60 -5.38 7.86 19.09
CA GLY A 60 -4.06 8.32 18.62
C GLY A 60 -2.97 7.23 18.60
N VAL A 61 -3.36 5.98 18.83
CA VAL A 61 -2.62 4.76 18.64
C VAL A 61 -2.21 4.66 17.17
N CYS A 62 -0.90 4.63 16.92
CA CYS A 62 -0.29 4.62 15.58
C CYS A 62 -0.50 5.89 14.73
N SER A 63 -0.96 7.01 15.32
CA SER A 63 -1.19 8.29 14.61
C SER A 63 0.03 8.80 13.84
N GLN A 64 1.24 8.62 14.39
CA GLN A 64 2.48 8.98 13.69
C GLN A 64 2.70 8.14 12.43
N MET A 65 2.47 6.82 12.52
CA MET A 65 2.58 5.92 11.37
C MET A 65 1.48 6.20 10.34
N HIS A 66 0.26 6.55 10.80
CA HIS A 66 -0.82 6.96 9.92
C HIS A 66 -0.46 8.25 9.18
N PHE A 67 0.01 9.27 9.90
CA PHE A 67 0.49 10.51 9.28
C PHE A 67 1.60 10.24 8.24
N ALA A 68 2.55 9.35 8.55
CA ALA A 68 3.60 8.97 7.60
C ALA A 68 3.04 8.34 6.32
N VAL A 69 2.04 7.45 6.42
CA VAL A 69 1.33 6.89 5.26
C VAL A 69 0.62 7.98 4.47
N VAL A 70 -0.18 8.83 5.13
CA VAL A 70 -0.91 9.93 4.46
C VAL A 70 0.05 10.84 3.71
N ARG A 71 1.17 11.20 4.34
CA ARG A 71 2.19 12.06 3.72
C ARG A 71 2.84 11.37 2.53
N CYS A 72 3.23 10.10 2.64
CA CYS A 72 3.82 9.36 1.53
C CYS A 72 2.85 9.24 0.33
N VAL A 73 1.58 8.92 0.60
CA VAL A 73 0.53 8.84 -0.43
C VAL A 73 0.36 10.21 -1.11
N ALA A 74 0.28 11.28 -0.33
CA ALA A 74 0.18 12.63 -0.86
C ALA A 74 1.38 12.98 -1.75
N GLN A 75 2.62 12.72 -1.30
CA GLN A 75 3.83 12.96 -2.08
C GLN A 75 3.83 12.18 -3.40
N THR A 76 3.43 10.91 -3.34
CA THR A 76 3.40 10.01 -4.51
C THR A 76 2.35 10.45 -5.53
N LEU A 77 1.17 10.84 -5.08
CA LEU A 77 0.07 11.26 -5.95
C LEU A 77 0.20 12.70 -6.44
N GLN A 78 0.91 13.57 -5.72
CA GLN A 78 1.10 14.97 -6.11
C GLN A 78 1.81 15.13 -7.45
N ALA A 79 2.64 14.17 -7.86
CA ALA A 79 3.33 14.18 -9.16
C ALA A 79 2.39 13.85 -10.35
N GLY A 80 1.18 13.33 -10.08
CA GLY A 80 0.18 13.08 -11.11
C GLY A 80 -0.41 14.36 -11.70
N ARG A 81 -1.09 14.24 -12.84
CA ARG A 81 -1.78 15.36 -13.50
C ARG A 81 -3.17 14.95 -13.96
N GLY A 82 -4.12 15.87 -13.87
CA GLY A 82 -5.45 15.72 -14.44
C GLY A 82 -6.47 15.08 -13.48
N GLY A 83 -7.71 15.56 -13.55
CA GLY A 83 -8.87 14.96 -12.88
C GLY A 83 -8.66 14.83 -11.37
N ALA A 84 -8.69 13.58 -10.89
CA ALA A 84 -8.53 13.24 -9.47
C ALA A 84 -7.27 13.82 -8.81
N TYR A 85 -6.15 13.94 -9.55
CA TYR A 85 -4.90 14.46 -9.02
C TYR A 85 -5.00 15.95 -8.69
N ASP A 86 -5.59 16.73 -9.59
CA ASP A 86 -5.73 18.18 -9.41
C ASP A 86 -6.72 18.52 -8.28
N MET A 87 -7.76 17.68 -8.10
CA MET A 87 -8.77 17.86 -7.04
C MET A 87 -8.18 17.75 -5.63
N CYS A 88 -7.12 16.96 -5.44
CA CYS A 88 -6.45 16.81 -4.14
C CYS A 88 -5.15 17.58 -4.01
N ALA A 89 -4.66 18.22 -5.08
CA ALA A 89 -3.34 18.83 -5.13
C ALA A 89 -3.06 19.81 -3.98
N ARG A 90 -4.05 20.66 -3.62
CA ARG A 90 -3.92 21.61 -2.52
C ARG A 90 -3.75 20.91 -1.16
N ASP A 91 -4.56 19.90 -0.90
CA ASP A 91 -4.53 19.19 0.39
C ASP A 91 -3.28 18.30 0.48
N PHE A 92 -2.83 17.72 -0.64
CA PHE A 92 -1.56 16.99 -0.73
C PHE A 92 -0.36 17.90 -0.49
N ALA A 93 -0.31 19.07 -1.12
CA ALA A 93 0.76 20.03 -0.88
C ALA A 93 0.82 20.48 0.58
N ALA A 94 -0.35 20.70 1.21
CA ALA A 94 -0.44 21.11 2.60
C ALA A 94 0.14 20.05 3.56
N VAL A 95 -0.22 18.76 3.40
CA VAL A 95 0.31 17.71 4.28
C VAL A 95 1.79 17.43 4.04
N CYS A 96 2.29 17.68 2.82
CA CYS A 96 3.71 17.55 2.52
C CYS A 96 4.57 18.63 3.17
N ALA A 97 4.02 19.82 3.36
CA ALA A 97 4.69 20.95 4.01
C ALA A 97 4.60 20.89 5.56
N GLU A 98 3.74 20.03 6.10
CA GLU A 98 3.49 19.93 7.54
C GLU A 98 4.62 19.17 8.25
N THR A 99 5.23 19.81 9.24
CA THR A 99 6.28 19.26 10.10
C THR A 99 5.70 18.89 11.47
N GLY A 100 4.76 17.93 11.52
CA GLY A 100 4.08 17.59 12.76
C GLY A 100 3.17 16.37 12.69
N SER A 101 2.56 16.02 13.83
CA SER A 101 1.64 14.87 13.97
C SER A 101 0.32 15.07 13.23
N GLU A 102 -0.50 14.01 13.22
CA GLU A 102 -1.84 13.95 12.63
C GLU A 102 -2.74 15.13 13.06
N GLY A 103 -2.95 16.07 12.13
CA GLY A 103 -3.81 17.23 12.32
C GLY A 103 -4.96 17.31 11.30
N ALA A 104 -5.70 18.42 11.32
CA ALA A 104 -6.81 18.65 10.39
C ALA A 104 -6.39 18.58 8.90
N VAL A 105 -5.13 18.95 8.60
CA VAL A 105 -4.54 18.88 7.27
C VAL A 105 -4.40 17.41 6.82
N SER A 106 -3.82 16.55 7.65
CA SER A 106 -3.72 15.11 7.40
C SER A 106 -5.09 14.48 7.13
N LYS A 107 -6.09 14.77 7.98
CA LYS A 107 -7.46 14.26 7.81
C LYS A 107 -8.09 14.68 6.48
N ARG A 108 -7.92 15.93 6.05
CA ARG A 108 -8.44 16.43 4.76
C ARG A 108 -7.74 15.77 3.58
N SER A 109 -6.40 15.72 3.62
CA SER A 109 -5.59 15.06 2.60
C SER A 109 -6.01 13.60 2.42
N TRP A 110 -6.13 12.87 3.52
CA TRP A 110 -6.54 11.48 3.51
C TRP A 110 -7.97 11.27 3.02
N SER A 111 -8.91 12.12 3.45
CA SER A 111 -10.30 12.09 2.97
C SER A 111 -10.38 12.33 1.46
N CYS A 112 -9.56 13.24 0.92
CA CYS A 112 -9.49 13.48 -0.51
C CYS A 112 -8.92 12.27 -1.25
N ALA A 113 -7.81 11.70 -0.74
CA ALA A 113 -7.20 10.50 -1.29
C ALA A 113 -8.21 9.35 -1.38
N TRP A 114 -8.95 9.05 -0.31
CA TRP A 114 -9.98 8.02 -0.32
C TRP A 114 -11.13 8.29 -1.28
N LYS A 115 -11.57 9.54 -1.38
CA LYS A 115 -12.68 9.91 -2.28
C LYS A 115 -12.36 9.61 -3.75
N TYR A 116 -11.12 9.83 -4.19
CA TYR A 116 -10.76 9.72 -5.60
C TYR A 116 -9.85 8.54 -5.94
N PHE A 117 -9.19 7.95 -4.95
CA PHE A 117 -8.22 6.87 -5.07
C PHE A 117 -8.52 5.73 -4.08
N GLY A 118 -9.75 5.60 -3.61
CA GLY A 118 -10.10 4.61 -2.59
C GLY A 118 -9.83 3.16 -3.01
N SER A 119 -10.17 2.80 -4.25
CA SER A 119 -9.90 1.48 -4.83
C SER A 119 -8.40 1.11 -4.80
N PRO A 120 -7.48 1.91 -5.36
CA PRO A 120 -6.05 1.59 -5.31
C PRO A 120 -5.47 1.64 -3.90
N LEU A 121 -5.97 2.51 -3.02
CA LEU A 121 -5.54 2.54 -1.61
C LEU A 121 -5.96 1.27 -0.88
N GLN A 122 -7.20 0.81 -1.06
CA GLN A 122 -7.68 -0.44 -0.48
C GLN A 122 -6.85 -1.62 -0.99
N LEU A 123 -6.61 -1.70 -2.30
CA LEU A 123 -5.81 -2.77 -2.89
C LEU A 123 -4.36 -2.76 -2.37
N MET A 124 -3.75 -1.57 -2.20
CA MET A 124 -2.43 -1.44 -1.57
C MET A 124 -2.44 -2.01 -0.15
N MET A 125 -3.43 -1.67 0.67
CA MET A 125 -3.52 -2.15 2.06
C MET A 125 -3.72 -3.66 2.13
N VAL A 126 -4.64 -4.22 1.34
CA VAL A 126 -4.87 -5.67 1.26
C VAL A 126 -3.60 -6.40 0.80
N THR A 127 -2.93 -5.86 -0.21
CA THR A 127 -1.66 -6.42 -0.71
C THR A 127 -0.59 -6.35 0.36
N ALA A 128 -0.48 -5.24 1.08
CA ALA A 128 0.47 -5.09 2.18
C ALA A 128 0.13 -6.04 3.33
N THR A 129 -1.13 -6.30 3.65
CA THR A 129 -1.51 -7.32 4.65
C THR A 129 -1.11 -8.72 4.19
N ALA A 130 -1.32 -9.02 2.91
CA ALA A 130 -0.96 -10.32 2.33
C ALA A 130 0.57 -10.55 2.25
N LEU A 131 1.35 -9.50 1.97
CA LEU A 131 2.81 -9.57 1.80
C LEU A 131 3.61 -9.26 3.07
N GLY A 132 3.10 -8.35 3.90
CA GLY A 132 3.78 -7.77 5.06
C GLY A 132 3.86 -8.73 6.25
N GLU A 133 2.98 -9.73 6.28
CA GLU A 133 3.19 -10.94 7.08
C GLU A 133 3.86 -12.02 6.23
N CYS A 134 5.14 -11.81 5.88
CA CYS A 134 6.05 -12.95 5.99
C CYS A 134 6.02 -13.37 7.46
N ARG A 135 5.00 -14.13 7.87
CA ARG A 135 5.06 -14.90 9.10
C ARG A 135 6.36 -15.68 8.97
N PRO A 136 7.33 -15.55 9.89
CA PRO A 136 8.13 -16.70 10.20
C PRO A 136 7.11 -17.73 10.66
N SER A 137 6.57 -18.50 9.71
CA SER A 137 5.90 -19.71 10.05
C SER A 137 6.93 -20.42 10.92
N GLY A 138 6.57 -20.83 12.12
CA GLY A 138 7.43 -21.73 12.90
C GLY A 138 7.75 -23.03 12.14
N MET A 139 7.22 -23.19 10.92
CA MET A 139 7.74 -24.07 9.90
C MET A 139 8.95 -23.42 9.22
N THR A 140 10.12 -23.99 9.47
CA THR A 140 11.25 -23.90 8.54
C THR A 140 10.71 -24.04 7.12
N PHE A 141 10.96 -23.04 6.27
CA PHE A 141 10.71 -23.15 4.84
C PHE A 141 11.51 -24.35 4.33
N ASN A 142 10.82 -25.48 4.17
CA ASN A 142 11.44 -26.72 3.76
C ASN A 142 11.49 -26.67 2.24
N ASP A 143 12.54 -26.03 1.73
CA ASP A 143 12.81 -25.89 0.31
C ASP A 143 13.27 -27.22 -0.28
N ASN A 144 12.33 -28.17 -0.31
CA ASN A 144 12.55 -29.49 -0.87
C ASN A 144 12.87 -29.40 -2.36
N GLU A 145 12.42 -28.36 -3.07
CA GLU A 145 12.75 -28.18 -4.48
C GLU A 145 14.23 -27.82 -4.67
N THR A 146 14.74 -26.80 -3.97
CA THR A 146 16.17 -26.45 -4.04
C THR A 146 17.05 -27.55 -3.48
N ALA A 147 16.62 -28.24 -2.41
CA ALA A 147 17.34 -29.39 -1.86
C ALA A 147 17.38 -30.58 -2.84
N ASN A 148 16.26 -30.85 -3.53
CA ASN A 148 16.20 -31.90 -4.56
C ASN A 148 17.00 -31.53 -5.79
N GLU A 149 17.01 -30.25 -6.21
CA GLU A 149 17.81 -29.78 -7.33
C GLU A 149 19.32 -29.90 -7.02
N ALA A 150 19.75 -29.51 -5.82
CA ALA A 150 21.14 -29.68 -5.40
C ALA A 150 21.56 -31.16 -5.36
N LYS A 151 20.67 -32.04 -4.89
CA LYS A 151 20.89 -33.50 -4.90
C LYS A 151 20.92 -34.07 -6.32
N PHE A 152 20.09 -33.57 -7.21
CA PHE A 152 20.11 -33.96 -8.62
C PHE A 152 21.43 -33.52 -9.24
N ARG A 153 21.81 -32.25 -9.12
CA ARG A 153 23.08 -31.73 -9.65
C ARG A 153 24.29 -32.50 -9.12
N SER A 154 24.31 -32.91 -7.85
CA SER A 154 25.41 -33.72 -7.31
C SER A 154 25.44 -35.15 -7.85
N MET A 155 24.28 -35.77 -8.12
CA MET A 155 24.22 -37.09 -8.77
C MET A 155 24.70 -37.07 -10.23
N TRP A 156 24.53 -35.94 -10.92
CA TRP A 156 24.95 -35.78 -12.32
C TRP A 156 26.33 -35.11 -12.49
N ALA A 157 26.93 -34.62 -11.40
CA ALA A 157 28.30 -34.10 -11.36
C ALA A 157 29.31 -35.26 -11.44
N GLY A 158 29.45 -35.85 -12.62
CA GLY A 158 30.35 -36.98 -12.88
C GLY A 158 29.89 -37.91 -14.01
N THR A 159 28.68 -37.71 -14.55
CA THR A 159 28.13 -38.50 -15.66
C THR A 159 28.20 -37.77 -17.01
N ALA A 160 28.87 -36.62 -17.07
CA ALA A 160 29.21 -35.99 -18.35
C ALA A 160 30.34 -36.81 -19.01
N LEU A 161 29.95 -37.67 -19.96
CA LEU A 161 30.85 -38.32 -20.92
C LEU A 161 31.50 -37.29 -21.86
#